data_AF-A0A257QJ46-F1
#
_entry.id   AF-A0A257QJ46-F1
#
_cell.length_a   1.000
_cell.length_b   1.000
_cell.length_c   1.000
_cell.angle_alpha   90.00
_cell.angle_beta   90.00
_cell.angle_gamma   90.00
#
_symmetry.space_group_name_H-M   'P 1'
#
loop_
_entity.id
_entity.type
_entity.pdbx_description
1 polymer ?
#
loop_
_entity_poly.entity_id
_entity_poly.type
_entity_poly.pdbx_seq_one_letter_code
_entity_poly.pdbx_strand_id
1 'polypeptide(L)'
;INLTVTTSLSGALNLQAGNLNLLSSFPTSGAFNFTGGTLTNSGGGLYIGTANFSGNIALAATNTNSIAFGNTALTGNTTLNVSGLQSGGNVYFYSPITGTGDSLTLTNGGSLGPNATITMYGANTFTGGLTVNIAGSTLFATSAQFAGTGTLTLEGGTLASGSWPTITNNVVLNSGSNGFTISGGSTYTFTGTTWTLGAAAQTLSVNTGNTVIINNTMSGGGGGLTINGGGALTIAGASANTFTGGLSITNATVTLQKAAGTNAIGGGTITINTGGTLLLANSNQIPNASNMVLHGGTFNTGGNSETLGTLTLTANSTIDMGSGSSIINYANSSGTAWTAGQALTIQNWTGSLTGGGTDQLFFGTASSGLTAGQLSQIFFLNPTGLAAGTYGATILGTGELVPSTFVAPEASTYAFGCALGIVTIAWEIRRRRERYNPKAETPA
;
A
#
# COMPACT_ATOMS: atom_id res chain seq x y z
N ILE A 1 -20.05 2.44 38.93
CA ILE A 1 -21.23 1.57 39.06
C ILE A 1 -21.06 0.44 38.05
N ASN A 2 -21.23 -0.81 38.47
CA ASN A 2 -21.26 -1.98 37.59
C ASN A 2 -22.69 -2.52 37.63
N LEU A 3 -23.40 -2.44 36.51
CA LEU A 3 -24.79 -2.90 36.40
C LEU A 3 -24.85 -4.03 35.38
N THR A 4 -25.43 -5.16 35.76
CA THR A 4 -25.73 -6.27 34.83
C THR A 4 -27.22 -6.32 34.58
N VAL A 5 -27.61 -6.25 33.31
CA VAL A 5 -29.02 -6.30 32.90
C VAL A 5 -29.25 -7.57 32.09
N THR A 6 -30.13 -8.43 32.61
CA THR A 6 -30.44 -9.74 32.05
C THR A 6 -31.78 -9.77 31.30
N THR A 7 -32.58 -8.70 31.37
CA THR A 7 -33.89 -8.56 30.72
C THR A 7 -33.88 -7.42 29.72
N SER A 8 -34.80 -7.45 28.74
CA SER A 8 -34.97 -6.34 27.80
C SER A 8 -35.43 -5.09 28.54
N LEU A 9 -34.72 -3.97 28.35
CA LEU A 9 -35.17 -2.66 28.82
C LEU A 9 -35.98 -1.96 27.73
N SER A 10 -36.97 -1.17 28.16
CA SER A 10 -37.73 -0.23 27.34
C SER A 10 -37.49 1.19 27.85
N GLY A 11 -37.60 2.21 26.98
CA GLY A 11 -37.39 3.61 27.33
C GLY A 11 -35.99 4.15 26.98
N ALA A 12 -35.76 5.42 27.33
CA ALA A 12 -34.46 6.06 27.14
C ALA A 12 -33.51 5.67 28.27
N LEU A 13 -32.26 5.32 27.91
CA LEU A 13 -31.20 5.00 28.86
C LEU A 13 -30.04 5.98 28.65
N ASN A 14 -29.37 6.39 29.72
CA ASN A 14 -28.21 7.27 29.67
C ASN A 14 -27.03 6.59 30.35
N LEU A 15 -25.99 6.26 29.58
CA LEU A 15 -24.71 5.80 30.11
C LEU A 15 -23.70 6.95 30.07
N GLN A 16 -23.38 7.50 31.24
CA GLN A 16 -22.46 8.63 31.37
C GLN A 16 -21.08 8.19 31.93
N ALA A 17 -21.07 7.14 32.76
CA ALA A 17 -19.88 6.57 33.38
C ALA A 17 -20.15 5.15 33.90
N GLY A 18 -19.11 4.42 34.30
CA GLY A 18 -19.20 3.07 34.86
C GLY A 18 -19.30 1.97 33.80
N ASN A 19 -19.58 0.74 34.22
CA ASN A 19 -19.74 -0.42 33.36
C ASN A 19 -21.21 -0.88 33.35
N LEU A 20 -21.79 -0.97 32.17
CA LEU A 20 -23.07 -1.62 31.92
C LEU A 20 -22.83 -2.91 31.16
N ASN A 21 -23.15 -4.04 31.78
CA ASN A 21 -23.09 -5.35 31.15
C ASN A 21 -24.49 -5.76 30.68
N LEU A 22 -24.64 -5.94 29.37
CA LEU A 22 -25.90 -6.34 28.74
C LEU A 22 -25.81 -7.80 28.27
N LEU A 23 -26.84 -8.59 28.60
CA LEU A 23 -26.96 -9.99 28.17
C LEU A 23 -28.12 -10.20 27.17
N SER A 24 -28.92 -9.17 26.87
CA SER A 24 -30.05 -9.24 25.95
C SER A 24 -30.18 -7.96 25.11
N SER A 25 -30.82 -8.07 23.94
CA SER A 25 -31.00 -6.97 22.98
C SER A 25 -31.99 -5.90 23.43
N PHE A 26 -31.84 -4.70 22.88
CA PHE A 26 -32.62 -3.48 23.12
C PHE A 26 -33.37 -3.06 21.84
N PRO A 27 -34.44 -3.79 21.45
CA PRO A 27 -34.94 -3.74 20.09
C PRO A 27 -35.85 -2.56 19.73
N THR A 28 -36.62 -1.91 20.63
CA THR A 28 -37.32 -0.63 20.36
C THR A 28 -38.30 -0.16 21.46
N SER A 29 -38.00 1.00 22.07
CA SER A 29 -38.90 2.13 22.38
C SER A 29 -38.12 3.16 23.21
N GLY A 30 -37.10 3.77 22.63
CA GLY A 30 -36.25 4.77 23.30
C GLY A 30 -34.85 4.85 22.69
N ALA A 31 -34.16 5.97 22.94
CA ALA A 31 -32.77 6.14 22.54
C ALA A 31 -31.82 5.76 23.68
N PHE A 32 -30.75 5.05 23.35
CA PHE A 32 -29.66 4.83 24.29
C PHE A 32 -28.61 5.92 24.09
N ASN A 33 -28.51 6.85 25.04
CA ASN A 33 -27.53 7.93 25.00
C ASN A 33 -26.25 7.50 25.73
N PHE A 34 -25.15 7.51 25.00
CA PHE A 34 -23.82 7.25 25.53
C PHE A 34 -23.08 8.57 25.54
N THR A 35 -22.78 9.09 26.74
CA THR A 35 -21.91 10.26 26.90
C THR A 35 -20.57 9.88 27.54
N GLY A 36 -20.41 8.59 27.92
CA GLY A 36 -19.21 8.02 28.51
C GLY A 36 -19.41 6.57 28.96
N GLY A 37 -18.44 6.02 29.69
CA GLY A 37 -18.53 4.70 30.32
C GLY A 37 -18.25 3.52 29.37
N THR A 38 -18.45 2.31 29.89
CA THR A 38 -18.22 1.04 29.18
C THR A 38 -19.52 0.27 29.03
N LEU A 39 -19.86 -0.09 27.81
CA LEU A 39 -20.84 -1.11 27.50
C LEU A 39 -20.13 -2.44 27.26
N THR A 40 -20.40 -3.43 28.11
CA THR A 40 -19.91 -4.81 27.94
C THR A 40 -21.05 -5.69 27.42
N ASN A 41 -20.82 -6.42 26.33
CA ASN A 41 -21.69 -7.50 25.90
C ASN A 41 -21.12 -8.85 26.36
N SER A 42 -21.81 -9.49 27.30
CA SER A 42 -21.50 -10.87 27.73
C SER A 42 -22.52 -11.91 27.27
N GLY A 43 -23.62 -11.50 26.62
CA GLY A 43 -24.66 -12.39 26.12
C GLY A 43 -24.84 -12.31 24.60
N GLY A 44 -24.38 -13.32 23.86
CA GLY A 44 -24.68 -13.52 22.44
C GLY A 44 -24.56 -12.27 21.56
N GLY A 45 -25.49 -12.12 20.60
CA GLY A 45 -25.62 -10.91 19.78
C GLY A 45 -26.43 -9.83 20.51
N LEU A 46 -25.82 -8.67 20.77
CA LEU A 46 -26.46 -7.49 21.33
C LEU A 46 -26.85 -6.53 20.22
N TYR A 47 -28.14 -6.20 20.09
CA TYR A 47 -28.63 -5.17 19.17
C TYR A 47 -29.23 -3.98 19.94
N ILE A 48 -28.85 -2.76 19.57
CA ILE A 48 -29.39 -1.49 20.10
C ILE A 48 -30.06 -0.74 18.95
N GLY A 49 -31.38 -0.57 19.02
CA GLY A 49 -32.17 0.03 17.93
C GLY A 49 -31.78 1.48 17.61
N THR A 50 -31.73 2.35 18.62
CA THR A 50 -31.34 3.76 18.48
C THR A 50 -30.26 4.12 19.49
N ALA A 51 -29.15 4.65 19.02
CA ALA A 51 -28.03 5.09 19.85
C ALA A 51 -27.60 6.53 19.53
N ASN A 52 -27.38 7.33 20.57
CA ASN A 52 -26.79 8.65 20.46
C ASN A 52 -25.43 8.65 21.15
N PHE A 53 -24.38 9.06 20.45
CA PHE A 53 -23.02 9.03 20.95
C PHE A 53 -22.47 10.45 21.14
N SER A 54 -21.82 10.67 22.29
CA SER A 54 -20.94 11.79 22.55
C SER A 54 -19.87 11.39 23.58
N GLY A 55 -18.74 12.09 23.59
CA GLY A 55 -17.67 11.83 24.56
C GLY A 55 -16.94 10.50 24.32
N ASN A 56 -16.43 9.92 25.41
CA ASN A 56 -15.53 8.76 25.34
C ASN A 56 -16.25 7.48 25.76
N ILE A 57 -16.58 6.64 24.79
CA ILE A 57 -17.39 5.44 24.96
C ILE A 57 -16.50 4.22 24.77
N ALA A 58 -16.52 3.29 25.72
CA ALA A 58 -15.89 1.99 25.56
C ALA A 58 -16.93 0.93 25.21
N LEU A 59 -16.68 0.18 24.14
CA LEU A 59 -17.43 -1.03 23.81
C LEU A 59 -16.54 -2.24 24.07
N ALA A 60 -17.02 -3.16 24.87
CA ALA A 60 -16.37 -4.42 25.15
C ALA A 60 -17.31 -5.57 24.81
N ALA A 61 -16.80 -6.65 24.23
CA ALA A 61 -17.51 -7.91 24.21
C ALA A 61 -16.65 -8.99 24.87
N THR A 62 -17.27 -10.10 25.29
CA THR A 62 -16.55 -11.32 25.66
C THR A 62 -16.76 -12.37 24.58
N ASN A 63 -15.78 -13.23 24.37
CA ASN A 63 -15.85 -14.31 23.38
C ASN A 63 -16.13 -13.77 21.95
N THR A 64 -16.93 -14.49 21.17
CA THR A 64 -17.32 -14.15 19.80
C THR A 64 -18.56 -13.23 19.71
N ASN A 65 -18.97 -12.64 20.84
CA ASN A 65 -20.17 -11.82 20.91
C ASN A 65 -20.03 -10.55 20.06
N SER A 66 -21.10 -10.16 19.39
CA SER A 66 -21.16 -8.97 18.55
C SER A 66 -22.06 -7.90 19.16
N ILE A 67 -21.76 -6.64 18.89
CA ILE A 67 -22.58 -5.49 19.26
C ILE A 67 -23.06 -4.84 17.97
N ALA A 68 -24.34 -4.59 17.86
CA ALA A 68 -24.93 -3.99 16.67
C ALA A 68 -25.79 -2.79 17.03
N PHE A 69 -25.74 -1.78 16.18
CA PHE A 69 -26.49 -0.56 16.30
C PHE A 69 -27.37 -0.37 15.05
N GLY A 70 -28.62 0.02 15.27
CA GLY A 70 -29.53 0.53 14.24
C GLY A 70 -29.23 2.00 13.94
N ASN A 71 -30.20 2.88 14.16
CA ASN A 71 -30.05 4.32 13.99
C ASN A 71 -28.99 4.84 14.97
N THR A 72 -27.94 5.46 14.45
CA THR A 72 -26.86 6.03 15.27
C THR A 72 -26.69 7.51 14.92
N ALA A 73 -26.69 8.38 15.92
CA ALA A 73 -26.38 9.80 15.77
C ALA A 73 -25.22 10.20 16.67
N LEU A 74 -24.28 10.98 16.14
CA LEU A 74 -23.31 11.71 16.94
C LEU A 74 -24.01 12.99 17.41
N THR A 75 -24.02 13.20 18.72
CA THR A 75 -24.54 14.42 19.37
C THR A 75 -23.42 15.23 20.03
N GLY A 76 -22.19 14.90 19.68
CA GLY A 76 -20.94 15.48 20.16
C GLY A 76 -19.77 14.67 19.61
N ASN A 77 -18.57 15.26 19.65
CA ASN A 77 -17.34 14.54 19.31
C ASN A 77 -17.25 13.24 20.12
N THR A 78 -17.04 12.13 19.41
CA THR A 78 -17.12 10.79 19.97
C THR A 78 -15.82 10.05 19.75
N THR A 79 -15.27 9.50 20.84
CA THR A 79 -14.25 8.45 20.77
C THR A 79 -14.89 7.12 21.11
N LEU A 80 -14.85 6.17 20.18
CA LEU A 80 -15.32 4.81 20.36
C LEU A 80 -14.13 3.88 20.56
N ASN A 81 -13.91 3.47 21.81
CA ASN A 81 -12.85 2.55 22.19
C ASN A 81 -13.38 1.11 22.20
N VAL A 82 -13.03 0.32 21.20
CA VAL A 82 -13.51 -1.06 21.04
C VAL A 82 -12.48 -2.04 21.59
N SER A 83 -12.93 -3.00 22.40
CA SER A 83 -12.06 -3.98 23.06
C SER A 83 -12.75 -5.33 23.25
N GLY A 84 -11.98 -6.37 23.56
CA GLY A 84 -12.50 -7.68 23.99
C GLY A 84 -13.16 -8.54 22.90
N LEU A 85 -13.34 -8.03 21.67
CA LEU A 85 -13.82 -8.84 20.55
C LEU A 85 -12.81 -9.97 20.27
N GLN A 86 -13.21 -11.23 20.48
CA GLN A 86 -12.41 -12.39 20.03
C GLN A 86 -12.76 -12.73 18.58
N SER A 87 -12.22 -13.84 18.06
CA SER A 87 -12.36 -14.17 16.64
C SER A 87 -13.82 -14.26 16.18
N GLY A 88 -14.19 -13.44 15.20
CA GLY A 88 -15.55 -13.36 14.67
C GLY A 88 -16.52 -12.46 15.46
N GLY A 89 -16.10 -11.88 16.58
CA GLY A 89 -16.86 -10.82 17.26
C GLY A 89 -16.73 -9.50 16.51
N ASN A 90 -17.86 -8.81 16.28
CA ASN A 90 -17.89 -7.59 15.48
C ASN A 90 -18.70 -6.47 16.14
N VAL A 91 -18.37 -5.22 15.78
CA VAL A 91 -19.27 -4.08 16.01
C VAL A 91 -19.92 -3.72 14.67
N TYR A 92 -21.24 -3.70 14.62
CA TYR A 92 -22.00 -3.39 13.40
C TYR A 92 -22.75 -2.07 13.53
N PHE A 93 -22.64 -1.22 12.51
CA PHE A 93 -23.51 -0.07 12.28
C PHE A 93 -24.37 -0.33 11.05
N TYR A 94 -25.62 -0.74 11.26
CA TYR A 94 -26.52 -1.14 10.18
C TYR A 94 -27.17 0.03 9.44
N SER A 95 -27.29 1.19 10.09
CA SER A 95 -27.81 2.42 9.47
C SER A 95 -26.71 3.47 9.30
N PRO A 96 -26.88 4.46 8.42
CA PRO A 96 -26.04 5.65 8.38
C PRO A 96 -25.88 6.31 9.75
N ILE A 97 -24.64 6.59 10.11
CA ILE A 97 -24.28 7.44 11.25
C ILE A 97 -24.46 8.90 10.82
N THR A 98 -25.26 9.65 11.59
CA THR A 98 -25.53 11.08 11.36
C THR A 98 -24.83 11.94 12.41
N GLY A 99 -24.73 13.26 12.19
CA GLY A 99 -24.11 14.22 13.12
C GLY A 99 -23.76 15.53 12.41
N THR A 100 -23.72 16.65 13.11
CA THR A 100 -23.44 17.97 12.49
C THR A 100 -22.37 18.69 13.26
N GLY A 101 -21.17 18.76 12.67
CA GLY A 101 -19.95 19.27 13.30
C GLY A 101 -19.21 18.22 14.13
N ASP A 102 -19.86 17.09 14.41
CA ASP A 102 -19.35 16.06 15.32
C ASP A 102 -18.40 15.09 14.61
N SER A 103 -17.25 14.82 15.24
CA SER A 103 -16.28 13.84 14.77
C SER A 103 -16.45 12.46 15.40
N LEU A 104 -16.05 11.42 14.69
CA LEU A 104 -15.96 10.05 15.19
C LEU A 104 -14.50 9.59 15.16
N THR A 105 -13.98 9.18 16.30
CA THR A 105 -12.67 8.56 16.43
C THR A 105 -12.84 7.11 16.85
N LEU A 106 -12.39 6.18 16.02
CA LEU A 106 -12.33 4.75 16.35
C LEU A 106 -10.96 4.46 16.97
N THR A 107 -10.96 3.96 18.19
CA THR A 107 -9.75 3.44 18.85
C THR A 107 -9.96 1.99 19.25
N ASN A 108 -8.86 1.27 19.42
CA ASN A 108 -8.91 -0.03 20.07
C ASN A 108 -8.30 0.04 21.47
N GLY A 109 -8.94 -0.63 22.43
CA GLY A 109 -8.49 -0.71 23.82
C GLY A 109 -7.49 -1.86 24.05
N GLY A 110 -6.93 -2.38 22.95
CA GLY A 110 -6.18 -3.63 22.82
C GLY A 110 -6.39 -4.21 21.42
N SER A 111 -5.56 -5.19 21.00
CA SER A 111 -5.75 -5.84 19.69
C SER A 111 -7.11 -6.53 19.65
N LEU A 112 -7.98 -6.18 18.70
CA LEU A 112 -9.15 -6.99 18.41
C LEU A 112 -8.67 -8.38 17.93
N GLY A 113 -9.44 -9.41 18.23
CA GLY A 113 -9.11 -10.78 17.85
C GLY A 113 -9.03 -10.96 16.32
N PRO A 114 -8.42 -12.05 15.82
CA PRO A 114 -8.34 -12.31 14.39
C PRO A 114 -9.72 -12.28 13.74
N ASN A 115 -9.88 -11.54 12.63
CA ASN A 115 -11.14 -11.34 11.91
C ASN A 115 -12.22 -10.52 12.64
N ALA A 116 -11.91 -9.91 13.79
CA ALA A 116 -12.82 -8.95 14.41
C ALA A 116 -12.81 -7.62 13.64
N THR A 117 -14.00 -7.08 13.38
CA THR A 117 -14.18 -5.86 12.60
C THR A 117 -15.08 -4.86 13.30
N ILE A 118 -14.82 -3.58 13.03
CA ILE A 118 -15.85 -2.55 13.11
C ILE A 118 -16.42 -2.43 11.71
N THR A 119 -17.70 -2.73 11.53
CA THR A 119 -18.37 -2.74 10.23
C THR A 119 -19.35 -1.59 10.11
N MET A 120 -19.22 -0.80 9.04
CA MET A 120 -20.13 0.29 8.68
C MET A 120 -20.86 -0.02 7.38
N TYR A 121 -22.18 -0.18 7.48
CA TYR A 121 -23.03 -0.46 6.32
C TYR A 121 -23.57 0.80 5.63
N GLY A 122 -23.83 1.85 6.41
CA GLY A 122 -24.46 3.06 5.92
C GLY A 122 -23.55 4.01 5.13
N ALA A 123 -24.17 4.79 4.23
CA ALA A 123 -23.60 6.01 3.70
C ALA A 123 -23.70 7.11 4.78
N ASN A 124 -22.65 7.27 5.57
CA ASN A 124 -22.65 8.15 6.73
C ASN A 124 -22.70 9.62 6.32
N THR A 125 -23.30 10.48 7.16
CA THR A 125 -23.50 11.92 6.86
C THR A 125 -22.93 12.84 7.92
N PHE A 126 -22.22 12.31 8.93
CA PHE A 126 -21.57 13.15 9.93
C PHE A 126 -20.47 14.02 9.29
N THR A 127 -20.33 15.25 9.76
CA THR A 127 -19.51 16.26 9.07
C THR A 127 -18.18 16.60 9.76
N GLY A 128 -17.97 16.18 11.02
CA GLY A 128 -16.75 16.47 11.77
C GLY A 128 -15.54 15.58 11.41
N GLY A 129 -15.73 14.55 10.59
CA GLY A 129 -14.68 13.65 10.10
C GLY A 129 -14.54 12.36 10.89
N LEU A 130 -13.80 11.41 10.30
CA LEU A 130 -13.55 10.07 10.84
C LEU A 130 -12.05 9.89 11.09
N THR A 131 -11.67 9.54 12.31
CA THR A 131 -10.31 9.09 12.63
C THR A 131 -10.31 7.58 12.87
N VAL A 132 -9.44 6.87 12.15
CA VAL A 132 -9.24 5.41 12.26
C VAL A 132 -7.91 5.16 12.94
N ASN A 133 -7.96 4.81 14.23
CA ASN A 133 -6.79 4.51 15.06
C ASN A 133 -6.97 3.15 15.76
N ILE A 134 -7.10 2.11 14.94
CA ILE A 134 -7.39 0.74 15.38
C ILE A 134 -6.27 -0.21 14.94
N ALA A 135 -5.03 0.13 15.30
CA ALA A 135 -3.83 -0.63 14.91
C ALA A 135 -3.99 -2.14 15.17
N GLY A 136 -3.69 -2.96 14.16
CA GLY A 136 -3.88 -4.43 14.22
C GLY A 136 -5.33 -4.90 14.04
N SER A 137 -6.29 -4.01 13.79
CA SER A 137 -7.71 -4.33 13.62
C SER A 137 -8.26 -3.81 12.29
N THR A 138 -9.48 -4.21 11.92
CA THR A 138 -10.09 -3.86 10.63
C THR A 138 -11.35 -3.01 10.79
N LEU A 139 -11.40 -1.90 10.06
CA LEU A 139 -12.64 -1.20 9.70
C LEU A 139 -13.12 -1.77 8.37
N PHE A 140 -14.29 -2.40 8.37
CA PHE A 140 -14.94 -2.92 7.17
C PHE A 140 -16.04 -1.95 6.72
N ALA A 141 -15.88 -1.35 5.54
CA ALA A 141 -16.80 -0.37 4.98
C ALA A 141 -17.47 -0.91 3.71
N THR A 142 -18.79 -0.89 3.65
CA THR A 142 -19.51 -1.31 2.43
C THR A 142 -19.94 -0.14 1.54
N SER A 143 -20.02 1.06 2.12
CA SER A 143 -20.32 2.31 1.42
C SER A 143 -19.07 3.15 1.19
N ALA A 144 -19.01 3.88 0.07
CA ALA A 144 -17.95 4.83 -0.21
C ALA A 144 -17.98 6.08 0.71
N GLN A 145 -19.13 6.35 1.34
CA GLN A 145 -19.35 7.47 2.28
C GLN A 145 -19.20 7.03 3.75
N PHE A 146 -18.48 5.94 4.04
CA PHE A 146 -18.30 5.46 5.42
C PHE A 146 -17.64 6.50 6.34
N ALA A 147 -16.84 7.42 5.81
CA ALA A 147 -16.14 8.45 6.57
C ALA A 147 -16.98 9.73 6.80
N GLY A 148 -18.26 9.75 6.41
CA GLY A 148 -19.05 10.97 6.41
C GLY A 148 -18.55 11.96 5.37
N THR A 149 -18.72 13.26 5.61
CA THR A 149 -18.29 14.33 4.68
C THR A 149 -17.04 15.08 5.15
N GLY A 150 -16.58 14.84 6.38
CA GLY A 150 -15.40 15.49 6.94
C GLY A 150 -14.09 14.84 6.48
N THR A 151 -12.98 15.22 7.09
CA THR A 151 -11.67 14.60 6.82
C THR A 151 -11.63 13.16 7.31
N LEU A 152 -11.02 12.27 6.51
CA LEU A 152 -10.67 10.90 6.90
C LEU A 152 -9.22 10.87 7.38
N THR A 153 -9.00 10.62 8.67
CA THR A 153 -7.68 10.52 9.28
C THR A 153 -7.33 9.05 9.52
N LEU A 154 -6.18 8.61 9.00
CA LEU A 154 -5.69 7.24 9.04
C LEU A 154 -4.46 7.16 9.95
N GLU A 155 -4.65 6.74 11.21
CA GLU A 155 -3.59 6.69 12.23
C GLU A 155 -3.10 5.26 12.52
N GLY A 156 -3.93 4.25 12.20
CA GLY A 156 -3.56 2.86 12.38
C GLY A 156 -4.68 1.90 12.06
N GLY A 157 -4.31 0.70 11.62
CA GLY A 157 -5.23 -0.40 11.35
C GLY A 157 -5.36 -0.75 9.88
N THR A 158 -6.43 -1.47 9.55
CA THR A 158 -6.76 -1.90 8.20
C THR A 158 -8.11 -1.33 7.77
N LEU A 159 -8.18 -0.72 6.59
CA LEU A 159 -9.44 -0.48 5.90
C LEU A 159 -9.67 -1.60 4.90
N ALA A 160 -10.83 -2.26 5.02
CA ALA A 160 -11.32 -3.24 4.09
C ALA A 160 -12.69 -2.82 3.56
N SER A 161 -13.00 -3.18 2.32
CA SER A 161 -14.26 -2.85 1.68
C SER A 161 -14.69 -4.02 0.80
N GLY A 162 -15.98 -4.36 0.89
CA GLY A 162 -16.62 -5.32 -0.02
C GLY A 162 -17.04 -4.71 -1.36
N SER A 163 -16.74 -3.43 -1.60
CA SER A 163 -17.09 -2.66 -2.80
C SER A 163 -15.84 -1.97 -3.35
N TRP A 164 -15.97 -1.25 -4.48
CA TRP A 164 -14.91 -0.43 -5.08
C TRP A 164 -15.11 1.06 -4.69
N PRO A 165 -14.75 1.49 -3.46
CA PRO A 165 -15.17 2.80 -2.98
C PRO A 165 -14.44 3.95 -3.68
N THR A 166 -15.22 4.94 -4.13
CA THR A 166 -14.70 6.28 -4.49
C THR A 166 -14.84 7.18 -3.27
N ILE A 167 -13.73 7.41 -2.57
CA ILE A 167 -13.68 8.16 -1.31
C ILE A 167 -13.41 9.63 -1.65
N THR A 168 -14.42 10.47 -1.46
CA THR A 168 -14.37 11.90 -1.79
C THR A 168 -13.81 12.75 -0.64
N ASN A 169 -13.52 12.15 0.51
CA ASN A 169 -12.99 12.84 1.68
C ASN A 169 -11.58 13.35 1.41
N ASN A 170 -11.24 14.48 2.03
CA ASN A 170 -9.84 14.81 2.25
C ASN A 170 -9.23 13.76 3.19
N VAL A 171 -8.00 13.37 2.93
CA VAL A 171 -7.31 12.33 3.68
C VAL A 171 -6.14 12.92 4.44
N VAL A 172 -5.96 12.48 5.68
CA VAL A 172 -4.73 12.65 6.45
C VAL A 172 -4.18 11.26 6.75
N LEU A 173 -3.01 10.92 6.21
CA LEU A 173 -2.29 9.72 6.63
C LEU A 173 -1.37 10.12 7.78
N ASN A 174 -1.74 9.77 9.01
CA ASN A 174 -0.99 10.02 10.23
C ASN A 174 -0.56 8.70 10.92
N SER A 175 -0.14 7.70 10.14
CA SER A 175 0.10 6.35 10.63
C SER A 175 1.31 6.22 11.58
N GLY A 176 2.32 7.07 11.41
CA GLY A 176 3.61 6.92 12.08
C GLY A 176 4.12 5.48 12.02
N SER A 177 4.64 5.00 13.16
CA SER A 177 5.12 3.62 13.32
C SER A 177 4.02 2.54 13.32
N ASN A 178 2.74 2.91 13.48
CA ASN A 178 1.65 1.93 13.47
C ASN A 178 1.40 1.38 12.07
N GLY A 179 1.69 2.18 11.04
CA GLY A 179 1.33 1.91 9.64
C GLY A 179 -0.19 1.88 9.42
N PHE A 180 -0.59 1.96 8.16
CA PHE A 180 -1.98 1.80 7.76
C PHE A 180 -2.08 0.83 6.60
N THR A 181 -3.08 -0.06 6.61
CA THR A 181 -3.23 -1.12 5.60
C THR A 181 -4.53 -0.97 4.82
N ILE A 182 -4.47 -1.16 3.51
CA ILE A 182 -5.62 -1.32 2.62
C ILE A 182 -5.74 -2.80 2.24
N SER A 183 -6.92 -3.37 2.43
CA SER A 183 -7.22 -4.79 2.19
C SER A 183 -8.63 -5.00 1.62
N GLY A 184 -9.09 -6.24 1.50
CA GLY A 184 -10.45 -6.59 1.08
C GLY A 184 -10.61 -7.01 -0.39
N GLY A 185 -9.54 -7.00 -1.18
CA GLY A 185 -9.55 -7.44 -2.58
C GLY A 185 -10.21 -6.44 -3.54
N SER A 186 -10.12 -5.15 -3.22
CA SER A 186 -10.91 -4.09 -3.87
C SER A 186 -10.03 -2.97 -4.44
N THR A 187 -10.59 -2.13 -5.32
CA THR A 187 -9.95 -0.86 -5.71
C THR A 187 -10.51 0.30 -4.90
N TYR A 188 -9.60 1.06 -4.29
CA TYR A 188 -9.88 2.26 -3.54
C TYR A 188 -9.46 3.46 -4.36
N THR A 189 -10.42 4.30 -4.74
CA THR A 189 -10.13 5.53 -5.47
C THR A 189 -10.38 6.71 -4.55
N PHE A 190 -9.33 7.48 -4.26
CA PHE A 190 -9.44 8.69 -3.46
C PHE A 190 -9.50 9.90 -4.39
N THR A 191 -10.52 10.72 -4.23
CA THR A 191 -10.81 11.88 -5.11
C THR A 191 -11.10 13.16 -4.32
N GLY A 192 -10.81 13.18 -3.02
CA GLY A 192 -10.80 14.42 -2.25
C GLY A 192 -9.76 15.40 -2.79
N THR A 193 -9.74 16.62 -2.24
CA THR A 193 -8.82 17.64 -2.72
C THR A 193 -7.39 17.39 -2.23
N THR A 194 -7.24 16.99 -0.96
CA THR A 194 -5.93 16.82 -0.31
C THR A 194 -5.71 15.42 0.25
N TRP A 195 -4.47 14.96 0.17
CA TRP A 195 -3.94 13.81 0.91
C TRP A 195 -2.71 14.28 1.69
N THR A 196 -2.91 14.63 2.96
CA THR A 196 -1.84 15.19 3.80
C THR A 196 -1.12 14.08 4.53
N LEU A 197 0.20 14.03 4.40
CA LEU A 197 1.07 13.13 5.15
C LEU A 197 1.49 13.80 6.48
N GLY A 198 1.38 13.06 7.58
CA GLY A 198 1.88 13.47 8.89
C GLY A 198 3.39 13.75 8.88
N ALA A 199 3.90 14.44 9.92
CA ALA A 199 5.30 14.85 9.98
C ALA A 199 6.30 13.69 10.17
N ALA A 200 5.88 12.62 10.85
CA ALA A 200 6.67 11.41 11.03
C ALA A 200 6.80 10.62 9.73
N ALA A 201 7.61 9.56 9.75
CA ALA A 201 7.65 8.60 8.66
C ALA A 201 6.34 7.82 8.60
N GLN A 202 5.70 7.84 7.44
CA GLN A 202 4.38 7.25 7.22
C GLN A 202 4.52 5.92 6.48
N THR A 203 3.65 4.96 6.77
CA THR A 203 3.60 3.67 6.06
C THR A 203 2.18 3.39 5.60
N LEU A 204 2.02 3.20 4.29
CA LEU A 204 0.79 2.72 3.66
C LEU A 204 1.08 1.35 3.03
N SER A 205 0.47 0.31 3.58
CA SER A 205 0.52 -1.04 3.04
C SER A 205 -0.70 -1.30 2.16
N VAL A 206 -0.50 -1.83 0.96
CA VAL A 206 -1.57 -2.28 0.06
C VAL A 206 -1.42 -3.80 -0.09
N ASN A 207 -2.38 -4.55 0.44
CA ASN A 207 -2.32 -6.01 0.37
C ASN A 207 -2.52 -6.51 -1.06
N THR A 208 -1.97 -7.69 -1.37
CA THR A 208 -2.16 -8.38 -2.66
C THR A 208 -3.64 -8.48 -3.02
N GLY A 209 -3.94 -8.24 -4.30
CA GLY A 209 -5.33 -8.21 -4.81
C GLY A 209 -6.06 -6.88 -4.60
N ASN A 210 -5.43 -5.89 -3.96
CA ASN A 210 -5.98 -4.55 -3.81
C ASN A 210 -5.28 -3.56 -4.75
N THR A 211 -6.02 -2.54 -5.15
CA THR A 211 -5.48 -1.39 -5.88
C THR A 211 -5.85 -0.10 -5.15
N VAL A 212 -4.92 0.83 -5.05
CA VAL A 212 -5.15 2.18 -4.52
C VAL A 212 -4.87 3.20 -5.62
N ILE A 213 -5.80 4.10 -5.87
CA ILE A 213 -5.64 5.23 -6.80
C ILE A 213 -5.80 6.51 -5.99
N ILE A 214 -4.74 7.31 -5.92
CA ILE A 214 -4.74 8.60 -5.22
C ILE A 214 -4.84 9.70 -6.28
N ASN A 215 -6.02 10.29 -6.46
CA ASN A 215 -6.21 11.48 -7.30
C ASN A 215 -6.05 12.80 -6.53
N ASN A 216 -6.04 12.73 -5.20
CA ASN A 216 -5.80 13.88 -4.33
C ASN A 216 -4.41 14.50 -4.59
N THR A 217 -4.26 15.77 -4.24
CA THR A 217 -2.94 16.40 -4.15
C THR A 217 -2.25 15.98 -2.85
N MET A 218 -1.09 15.34 -2.94
CA MET A 218 -0.33 14.88 -1.77
C MET A 218 0.62 15.97 -1.26
N SER A 219 0.63 16.22 0.06
CA SER A 219 1.46 17.24 0.70
C SER A 219 1.96 16.81 2.09
N GLY A 220 2.83 17.60 2.71
CA GLY A 220 3.35 17.34 4.07
C GLY A 220 4.50 16.32 4.09
N GLY A 221 4.51 15.41 5.06
CA GLY A 221 5.33 14.19 4.98
C GLY A 221 6.85 14.39 5.13
N GLY A 222 7.31 15.30 5.99
CA GLY A 222 8.75 15.54 6.18
C GLY A 222 9.56 14.28 6.54
N GLY A 223 8.94 13.32 7.24
CA GLY A 223 9.55 12.03 7.59
C GLY A 223 9.53 10.97 6.48
N GLY A 224 8.87 11.23 5.35
CA GLY A 224 8.79 10.32 4.19
C GLY A 224 7.57 9.40 4.18
N LEU A 225 7.38 8.76 3.04
CA LEU A 225 6.28 7.81 2.77
C LEU A 225 6.86 6.46 2.37
N THR A 226 6.50 5.42 3.09
CA THR A 226 6.75 4.03 2.69
C THR A 226 5.48 3.42 2.12
N ILE A 227 5.56 2.92 0.89
CA ILE A 227 4.54 2.06 0.29
C ILE A 227 5.00 0.62 0.40
N ASN A 228 4.15 -0.22 1.00
CA ASN A 228 4.47 -1.62 1.25
C ASN A 228 3.35 -2.55 0.74
N GLY A 229 3.64 -3.85 0.65
CA GLY A 229 2.66 -4.91 0.38
C GLY A 229 2.44 -5.19 -1.11
N GLY A 230 2.02 -6.43 -1.42
CA GLY A 230 1.94 -6.96 -2.79
C GLY A 230 0.84 -6.39 -3.69
N GLY A 231 0.13 -5.34 -3.28
CA GLY A 231 -0.87 -4.66 -4.07
C GLY A 231 -0.30 -3.56 -4.97
N ALA A 232 -1.17 -2.96 -5.79
CA ALA A 232 -0.82 -1.86 -6.68
C ALA A 232 -1.25 -0.51 -6.09
N LEU A 233 -0.40 0.50 -6.23
CA LEU A 233 -0.72 1.88 -5.90
C LEU A 233 -0.43 2.78 -7.10
N THR A 234 -1.38 3.64 -7.44
CA THR A 234 -1.23 4.64 -8.49
C THR A 234 -1.34 6.04 -7.89
N ILE A 235 -0.31 6.86 -8.11
CA ILE A 235 -0.32 8.28 -7.80
C ILE A 235 -0.76 9.02 -9.06
N ALA A 236 -2.00 9.50 -9.04
CA ALA A 236 -2.68 10.14 -10.17
C ALA A 236 -3.12 11.56 -9.80
N GLY A 237 -4.13 12.09 -10.48
CA GLY A 237 -4.64 13.45 -10.30
C GLY A 237 -3.88 14.51 -11.11
N ALA A 238 -4.50 15.69 -11.24
CA ALA A 238 -4.02 16.74 -12.14
C ALA A 238 -2.93 17.65 -11.54
N SER A 239 -2.93 17.84 -10.21
CA SER A 239 -2.02 18.79 -9.55
C SER A 239 -0.73 18.12 -9.09
N ALA A 240 0.39 18.86 -9.13
CA ALA A 240 1.67 18.39 -8.62
C ALA A 240 1.61 18.13 -7.11
N ASN A 241 2.26 17.06 -6.67
CA ASN A 241 2.43 16.76 -5.25
C ASN A 241 3.57 17.60 -4.65
N THR A 242 3.52 17.85 -3.35
CA THR A 242 4.45 18.75 -2.63
C THR A 242 4.97 18.18 -1.30
N PHE A 243 4.77 16.88 -1.05
CA PHE A 243 5.36 16.23 0.12
C PHE A 243 6.89 16.23 0.02
N THR A 244 7.59 16.48 1.12
CA THR A 244 9.03 16.78 1.09
C THR A 244 9.92 15.61 1.49
N GLY A 245 9.40 14.66 2.27
CA GLY A 245 10.13 13.45 2.61
C GLY A 245 10.22 12.48 1.43
N GLY A 246 11.19 11.55 1.52
CA GLY A 246 11.43 10.56 0.47
C GLY A 246 10.29 9.55 0.30
N LEU A 247 10.29 8.87 -0.85
CA LEU A 247 9.41 7.73 -1.13
C LEU A 247 10.21 6.43 -1.02
N SER A 248 9.74 5.50 -0.20
CA SER A 248 10.29 4.15 -0.08
C SER A 248 9.28 3.13 -0.58
N ILE A 249 9.70 2.18 -1.42
CA ILE A 249 8.80 1.17 -2.01
C ILE A 249 9.33 -0.22 -1.66
N THR A 250 8.51 -1.03 -1.02
CA THR A 250 8.89 -2.38 -0.56
C THR A 250 7.80 -3.38 -0.92
N ASN A 251 8.13 -4.46 -1.64
CA ASN A 251 7.16 -5.48 -2.05
C ASN A 251 5.92 -4.97 -2.83
N ALA A 252 5.91 -3.72 -3.30
CA ALA A 252 4.76 -3.05 -3.90
C ALA A 252 5.07 -2.52 -5.29
N THR A 253 4.04 -2.34 -6.11
CA THR A 253 4.15 -1.59 -7.38
C THR A 253 3.52 -0.22 -7.22
N VAL A 254 4.33 0.83 -7.37
CA VAL A 254 3.87 2.23 -7.41
C VAL A 254 3.94 2.75 -8.84
N THR A 255 2.80 3.17 -9.39
CA THR A 255 2.70 3.78 -10.71
C THR A 255 2.54 5.30 -10.59
N LEU A 256 3.40 6.06 -11.28
CA LEU A 256 3.30 7.52 -11.39
C LEU A 256 2.52 7.86 -12.66
N GLN A 257 1.29 8.37 -12.51
CA GLN A 257 0.33 8.57 -13.59
C GLN A 257 -0.31 9.96 -13.56
N LYS A 258 0.42 10.98 -13.11
CA LYS A 258 -0.01 12.37 -13.36
C LYS A 258 0.21 12.71 -14.83
N ALA A 259 -0.33 13.85 -15.27
CA ALA A 259 -0.03 14.37 -16.60
C ALA A 259 1.49 14.54 -16.79
N ALA A 260 1.99 14.36 -18.02
CA ALA A 260 3.42 14.50 -18.31
C ALA A 260 3.93 15.89 -17.90
N GLY A 261 5.10 15.96 -17.27
CA GLY A 261 5.66 17.21 -16.73
C GLY A 261 5.08 17.63 -15.36
N THR A 262 4.18 16.84 -14.78
CA THR A 262 3.62 17.11 -13.45
C THR A 262 4.25 16.17 -12.42
N ASN A 263 4.85 16.76 -11.39
CA ASN A 263 5.49 16.01 -10.31
C ASN A 263 4.48 15.14 -9.55
N ALA A 264 4.55 13.83 -9.76
CA ALA A 264 3.86 12.80 -8.97
C ALA A 264 4.56 12.56 -7.63
N ILE A 265 5.85 12.82 -7.54
CA ILE A 265 6.60 12.83 -6.27
C ILE A 265 6.85 14.28 -5.85
N GLY A 266 6.64 14.61 -4.57
CA GLY A 266 6.82 15.99 -4.11
C GLY A 266 8.28 16.42 -3.90
N GLY A 267 9.19 15.45 -3.70
CA GLY A 267 10.61 15.67 -3.49
C GLY A 267 11.26 14.51 -2.74
N GLY A 268 12.45 14.77 -2.20
CA GLY A 268 13.20 13.80 -1.41
C GLY A 268 13.83 12.67 -2.24
N THR A 269 14.51 11.75 -1.55
CA THR A 269 15.12 10.56 -2.15
C THR A 269 14.07 9.48 -2.39
N ILE A 270 14.13 8.84 -3.55
CA ILE A 270 13.32 7.67 -3.88
C ILE A 270 14.15 6.42 -3.61
N THR A 271 13.67 5.52 -2.75
CA THR A 271 14.30 4.24 -2.45
C THR A 271 13.41 3.09 -2.91
N ILE A 272 13.92 2.26 -3.81
CA ILE A 272 13.21 1.08 -4.30
C ILE A 272 13.85 -0.15 -3.68
N ASN A 273 13.21 -0.69 -2.64
CA ASN A 273 13.69 -1.85 -1.89
C ASN A 273 13.34 -3.16 -2.60
N THR A 274 13.85 -4.27 -2.07
CA THR A 274 13.51 -5.62 -2.54
C THR A 274 12.00 -5.83 -2.72
N GLY A 275 11.63 -6.39 -3.88
CA GLY A 275 10.24 -6.61 -4.28
C GLY A 275 9.47 -5.34 -4.65
N GLY A 276 10.06 -4.16 -4.49
CA GLY A 276 9.47 -2.89 -4.90
C GLY A 276 9.66 -2.61 -6.39
N THR A 277 8.66 -2.00 -7.01
CA THR A 277 8.71 -1.47 -8.38
C THR A 277 8.17 -0.04 -8.41
N LEU A 278 8.93 0.89 -8.99
CA LEU A 278 8.44 2.20 -9.40
C LEU A 278 8.24 2.19 -10.92
N LEU A 279 7.02 2.45 -11.37
CA LEU A 279 6.66 2.50 -12.79
C LEU A 279 6.29 3.94 -13.19
N LEU A 280 6.90 4.45 -14.25
CA LEU A 280 6.45 5.68 -14.92
C LEU A 280 5.38 5.34 -15.95
N ALA A 281 4.16 5.86 -15.77
CA ALA A 281 3.12 5.81 -16.79
C ALA A 281 3.15 7.01 -17.74
N ASN A 282 3.82 8.10 -17.34
CA ASN A 282 4.05 9.30 -18.14
C ASN A 282 5.46 9.84 -17.88
N SER A 283 5.94 10.73 -18.76
CA SER A 283 7.27 11.37 -18.62
C SER A 283 7.29 12.50 -17.59
N ASN A 284 8.48 12.80 -17.04
CA ASN A 284 8.75 13.93 -16.14
C ASN A 284 7.78 13.96 -14.93
N GLN A 285 7.78 12.88 -14.15
CA GLN A 285 6.91 12.69 -12.97
C GLN A 285 7.66 12.94 -11.66
N ILE A 286 8.98 13.05 -11.69
CA ILE A 286 9.85 13.15 -10.52
C ILE A 286 10.60 14.49 -10.58
N PRO A 287 10.73 15.23 -9.46
CA PRO A 287 11.55 16.43 -9.45
C PRO A 287 13.01 16.12 -9.83
N ASN A 288 13.60 16.92 -10.73
CA ASN A 288 14.95 16.69 -11.26
C ASN A 288 16.06 16.57 -10.21
N ALA A 289 15.86 17.10 -9.01
CA ALA A 289 16.83 17.03 -7.90
C ALA A 289 16.64 15.79 -7.00
N SER A 290 15.59 14.99 -7.20
CA SER A 290 15.34 13.79 -6.41
C SER A 290 16.34 12.70 -6.78
N ASN A 291 17.12 12.27 -5.79
CA ASN A 291 18.03 11.14 -5.94
C ASN A 291 17.26 9.83 -5.94
N MET A 292 17.85 8.80 -6.56
CA MET A 292 17.33 7.44 -6.54
C MET A 292 18.31 6.48 -5.85
N VAL A 293 17.79 5.65 -4.97
CA VAL A 293 18.49 4.52 -4.35
C VAL A 293 17.82 3.24 -4.81
N LEU A 294 18.57 2.44 -5.55
CA LEU A 294 18.17 1.08 -5.91
C LEU A 294 18.71 0.11 -4.84
N HIS A 295 17.79 -0.41 -4.04
CA HIS A 295 18.04 -1.27 -2.87
C HIS A 295 17.34 -2.64 -3.03
N GLY A 296 17.47 -3.25 -4.21
CA GLY A 296 16.93 -4.59 -4.49
C GLY A 296 15.67 -4.58 -5.34
N GLY A 297 15.16 -3.41 -5.72
CA GLY A 297 13.94 -3.24 -6.48
C GLY A 297 14.15 -2.92 -7.96
N THR A 298 13.06 -2.54 -8.62
CA THR A 298 13.02 -2.21 -10.05
C THR A 298 12.55 -0.78 -10.29
N PHE A 299 13.31 0.00 -11.06
CA PHE A 299 12.80 1.21 -11.70
C PHE A 299 12.37 0.87 -13.12
N ASN A 300 11.08 0.94 -13.41
CA ASN A 300 10.51 0.69 -14.73
C ASN A 300 10.13 2.02 -15.37
N THR A 301 10.80 2.37 -16.48
CA THR A 301 10.55 3.63 -17.18
C THR A 301 9.23 3.61 -17.94
N GLY A 302 8.66 2.43 -18.21
CA GLY A 302 7.45 2.29 -19.02
C GLY A 302 7.57 2.91 -20.41
N GLY A 303 8.79 3.08 -20.94
CA GLY A 303 9.05 3.82 -22.17
C GLY A 303 8.88 5.34 -22.07
N ASN A 304 8.99 5.91 -20.85
CA ASN A 304 8.88 7.34 -20.58
C ASN A 304 10.23 7.95 -20.17
N SER A 305 10.42 9.23 -20.49
CA SER A 305 11.63 9.97 -20.13
C SER A 305 11.56 10.59 -18.75
N GLU A 306 12.72 10.69 -18.09
CA GLU A 306 12.84 11.29 -16.76
C GLU A 306 14.22 11.93 -16.54
N THR A 307 14.26 12.96 -15.70
CA THR A 307 15.51 13.54 -15.18
C THR A 307 15.53 13.42 -13.66
N LEU A 308 16.64 12.94 -13.12
CA LEU A 308 16.81 12.66 -11.70
C LEU A 308 18.14 13.22 -11.18
N GLY A 309 18.25 13.24 -9.85
CA GLY A 309 19.51 13.46 -9.15
C GLY A 309 20.48 12.29 -9.36
N THR A 310 21.29 11.98 -8.34
CA THR A 310 22.25 10.86 -8.44
C THR A 310 21.57 9.51 -8.25
N LEU A 311 22.20 8.47 -8.77
CA LEU A 311 21.83 7.07 -8.53
C LEU A 311 22.79 6.44 -7.52
N THR A 312 22.22 5.76 -6.52
CA THR A 312 22.95 4.89 -5.58
C THR A 312 22.51 3.45 -5.78
N LEU A 313 23.45 2.52 -5.98
CA LEU A 313 23.19 1.09 -5.98
C LEU A 313 23.64 0.48 -4.64
N THR A 314 22.72 -0.17 -3.93
CA THR A 314 23.00 -0.76 -2.61
C THR A 314 22.70 -2.25 -2.51
N ALA A 315 21.91 -2.80 -3.44
CA ALA A 315 21.67 -4.23 -3.62
C ALA A 315 21.37 -4.51 -5.10
N ASN A 316 21.45 -5.79 -5.52
CA ASN A 316 21.12 -6.22 -6.89
C ASN A 316 19.77 -5.68 -7.35
N SER A 317 19.75 -4.84 -8.37
CA SER A 317 18.56 -4.09 -8.78
C SER A 317 18.41 -4.03 -10.30
N THR A 318 17.23 -3.61 -10.75
CA THR A 318 16.91 -3.53 -12.17
C THR A 318 16.48 -2.12 -12.57
N ILE A 319 16.96 -1.67 -13.73
CA ILE A 319 16.28 -0.64 -14.52
C ILE A 319 15.68 -1.33 -15.73
N ASP A 320 14.37 -1.26 -15.85
CA ASP A 320 13.62 -1.78 -16.99
C ASP A 320 13.25 -0.60 -17.89
N MET A 321 13.80 -0.55 -19.11
CA MET A 321 13.50 0.51 -20.08
C MET A 321 12.08 0.41 -20.66
N GLY A 322 11.37 -0.67 -20.33
CA GLY A 322 9.98 -0.89 -20.72
C GLY A 322 9.81 -1.01 -22.23
N SER A 323 8.58 -0.74 -22.70
CA SER A 323 8.24 -0.66 -24.11
C SER A 323 8.10 0.80 -24.52
N GLY A 324 8.86 1.26 -25.51
CA GLY A 324 8.76 2.63 -26.03
C GLY A 324 10.14 3.23 -26.29
N SER A 325 10.24 4.55 -26.10
CA SER A 325 11.49 5.29 -26.21
C SER A 325 11.68 6.11 -24.95
N SER A 326 12.64 5.74 -24.11
CA SER A 326 12.92 6.42 -22.85
C SER A 326 14.29 7.09 -22.83
N ILE A 327 14.33 8.34 -22.38
CA ILE A 327 15.58 9.05 -22.08
C ILE A 327 15.63 9.29 -20.58
N ILE A 328 16.53 8.60 -19.89
CA ILE A 328 16.72 8.72 -18.44
C ILE A 328 18.03 9.46 -18.19
N ASN A 329 17.95 10.61 -17.53
CA ASN A 329 19.11 11.43 -17.18
C ASN A 329 19.33 11.42 -15.67
N TYR A 330 20.37 10.73 -15.21
CA TYR A 330 20.87 10.91 -13.84
C TYR A 330 21.93 12.01 -13.80
N ALA A 331 21.98 12.75 -12.69
CA ALA A 331 23.13 13.57 -12.36
C ALA A 331 24.40 12.71 -12.21
N ASN A 332 25.58 13.36 -12.31
CA ASN A 332 26.87 12.69 -12.10
C ASN A 332 26.87 11.93 -10.76
N SER A 333 26.98 10.61 -10.83
CA SER A 333 26.87 9.71 -9.67
C SER A 333 28.23 9.23 -9.16
N SER A 334 29.34 9.68 -9.75
CA SER A 334 30.72 9.30 -9.36
C SER A 334 31.07 9.63 -7.91
N GLY A 335 30.43 10.65 -7.32
CA GLY A 335 30.59 11.03 -5.91
C GLY A 335 29.75 10.21 -4.93
N THR A 336 28.88 9.32 -5.41
CA THR A 336 27.97 8.54 -4.55
C THR A 336 28.47 7.10 -4.43
N ALA A 337 28.73 6.63 -3.21
CA ALA A 337 29.25 5.27 -3.02
C ALA A 337 28.21 4.21 -3.39
N TRP A 338 28.59 3.25 -4.23
CA TRP A 338 27.80 2.03 -4.49
C TRP A 338 28.33 0.89 -3.62
N THR A 339 27.43 0.04 -3.11
CA THR A 339 27.84 -1.19 -2.41
C THR A 339 28.56 -2.09 -3.40
N ALA A 340 29.81 -2.47 -3.10
CA ALA A 340 30.60 -3.32 -3.97
C ALA A 340 29.98 -4.71 -4.15
N GLY A 341 30.15 -5.28 -5.35
CA GLY A 341 29.66 -6.62 -5.69
C GLY A 341 28.16 -6.70 -5.94
N GLN A 342 27.46 -5.57 -6.02
CA GLN A 342 26.05 -5.54 -6.43
C GLN A 342 25.95 -5.32 -7.94
N ALA A 343 24.91 -5.88 -8.56
CA ALA A 343 24.66 -5.75 -9.99
C ALA A 343 23.46 -4.83 -10.24
N LEU A 344 23.66 -3.84 -11.12
CA LEU A 344 22.58 -3.10 -11.77
C LEU A 344 22.32 -3.74 -13.13
N THR A 345 21.15 -4.35 -13.29
CA THR A 345 20.73 -4.95 -14.57
C THR A 345 19.85 -3.98 -15.33
N ILE A 346 20.23 -3.66 -16.56
CA ILE A 346 19.44 -2.90 -17.51
C ILE A 346 18.74 -3.89 -18.44
N GLN A 347 17.42 -3.85 -18.50
CA GLN A 347 16.61 -4.75 -19.33
C GLN A 347 15.79 -3.96 -20.35
N ASN A 348 15.36 -4.67 -21.40
CA ASN A 348 14.51 -4.13 -22.47
C ASN A 348 15.09 -2.89 -23.17
N TRP A 349 16.41 -2.74 -23.16
CA TRP A 349 17.08 -1.62 -23.82
C TRP A 349 17.07 -1.79 -25.35
N THR A 350 16.64 -0.74 -26.05
CA THR A 350 16.50 -0.71 -27.51
C THR A 350 17.34 0.37 -28.23
N GLY A 351 18.30 0.99 -27.54
CA GLY A 351 19.12 2.09 -28.07
C GLY A 351 20.22 1.70 -29.08
N SER A 352 21.18 2.62 -29.29
CA SER A 352 22.33 2.43 -30.20
C SER A 352 23.66 2.26 -29.46
N LEU A 353 24.51 1.35 -29.94
CA LEU A 353 25.84 1.11 -29.35
C LEU A 353 26.80 2.30 -29.49
N THR A 354 26.53 3.22 -30.40
CA THR A 354 27.33 4.45 -30.60
C THR A 354 26.70 5.66 -29.91
N GLY A 355 25.68 5.45 -29.09
CA GLY A 355 24.89 6.48 -28.45
C GLY A 355 23.68 6.92 -29.27
N GLY A 356 22.70 7.48 -28.58
CA GLY A 356 21.38 7.82 -29.11
C GLY A 356 20.47 6.59 -29.28
N GLY A 357 19.45 6.74 -30.13
CA GLY A 357 18.44 5.71 -30.36
C GLY A 357 17.19 5.92 -29.50
N THR A 358 16.36 4.89 -29.41
CA THR A 358 15.06 4.91 -28.71
C THR A 358 15.23 4.97 -27.20
N ASP A 359 16.13 4.15 -26.64
CA ASP A 359 16.45 4.15 -25.22
C ASP A 359 17.84 4.70 -24.94
N GLN A 360 17.91 5.67 -24.03
CA GLN A 360 19.15 6.33 -23.65
C GLN A 360 19.21 6.50 -22.13
N LEU A 361 20.35 6.16 -21.54
CA LEU A 361 20.57 6.23 -20.09
C LEU A 361 21.85 7.02 -19.83
N PHE A 362 21.72 8.23 -19.28
CA PHE A 362 22.82 9.15 -19.04
C PHE A 362 23.20 9.23 -17.56
N PHE A 363 24.50 9.40 -17.32
CA PHE A 363 25.08 9.78 -16.03
C PHE A 363 25.94 11.03 -16.23
N GLY A 364 25.40 12.18 -15.83
CA GLY A 364 26.04 13.47 -16.10
C GLY A 364 26.16 13.75 -17.60
N THR A 365 27.21 14.48 -17.98
CA THR A 365 27.44 14.95 -19.37
C THR A 365 28.81 14.54 -19.91
N ALA A 366 29.46 13.57 -19.27
CA ALA A 366 30.81 13.12 -19.60
C ALA A 366 31.04 11.68 -19.11
N SER A 367 32.08 11.01 -19.63
CA SER A 367 32.47 9.67 -19.19
C SER A 367 32.88 9.58 -17.71
N SER A 368 33.13 10.71 -17.05
CA SER A 368 33.37 10.81 -15.61
C SER A 368 32.07 10.85 -14.77
N GLY A 369 30.91 10.65 -15.38
CA GLY A 369 29.62 10.52 -14.71
C GLY A 369 29.52 9.35 -13.74
N LEU A 370 30.35 8.33 -13.95
CA LEU A 370 30.51 7.14 -13.12
C LEU A 370 31.99 6.84 -12.93
N THR A 371 32.35 6.25 -11.79
CA THR A 371 33.67 5.67 -11.56
C THR A 371 33.80 4.31 -12.24
N ALA A 372 35.03 3.85 -12.47
CA ALA A 372 35.27 2.52 -13.05
C ALA A 372 34.65 1.38 -12.22
N GLY A 373 34.66 1.49 -10.89
CA GLY A 373 34.06 0.50 -9.99
C GLY A 373 32.52 0.51 -9.98
N GLN A 374 31.90 1.66 -10.25
CA GLN A 374 30.45 1.70 -10.50
C GLN A 374 30.11 1.12 -11.86
N LEU A 375 30.88 1.48 -12.91
CA LEU A 375 30.66 0.99 -14.27
C LEU A 375 30.77 -0.53 -14.36
N SER A 376 31.70 -1.15 -13.63
CA SER A 376 31.87 -2.62 -13.59
C SER A 376 30.70 -3.37 -12.94
N GLN A 377 29.75 -2.66 -12.32
CA GLN A 377 28.57 -3.24 -11.68
C GLN A 377 27.32 -3.17 -12.56
N ILE A 378 27.43 -2.61 -13.77
CA ILE A 378 26.30 -2.40 -14.69
C ILE A 378 26.33 -3.42 -15.81
N PHE A 379 25.20 -4.07 -16.04
CA PHE A 379 25.03 -5.10 -17.06
C PHE A 379 23.76 -4.86 -17.88
N PHE A 380 23.86 -5.03 -19.19
CA PHE A 380 22.71 -5.06 -20.10
C PHE A 380 22.30 -6.50 -20.35
N LEU A 381 21.05 -6.84 -20.08
CA LEU A 381 20.47 -8.15 -20.34
C LEU A 381 19.67 -8.12 -21.64
N ASN A 382 20.06 -8.99 -22.59
CA ASN A 382 19.45 -9.14 -23.91
C ASN A 382 19.19 -7.79 -24.63
N PRO A 383 20.18 -6.89 -24.73
CA PRO A 383 20.00 -5.63 -25.44
C PRO A 383 19.62 -5.88 -26.90
N THR A 384 18.69 -5.08 -27.42
CA THR A 384 18.20 -5.22 -28.80
C THR A 384 19.33 -4.97 -29.80
N GLY A 385 19.36 -5.75 -30.87
CA GLY A 385 20.41 -5.66 -31.90
C GLY A 385 21.68 -6.46 -31.59
N LEU A 386 21.76 -7.09 -30.41
CA LEU A 386 22.81 -8.03 -30.05
C LEU A 386 22.23 -9.45 -29.85
N ALA A 387 23.12 -10.44 -29.81
CA ALA A 387 22.70 -11.81 -29.49
C ALA A 387 22.18 -11.86 -28.04
N ALA A 388 21.29 -12.81 -27.74
CA ALA A 388 20.79 -13.00 -26.38
C ALA A 388 21.96 -13.31 -25.43
N GLY A 389 21.98 -12.63 -24.28
CA GLY A 389 23.01 -12.75 -23.26
C GLY A 389 23.15 -11.50 -22.39
N THR A 390 24.18 -11.53 -21.54
CA THR A 390 24.52 -10.42 -20.65
C THR A 390 25.75 -9.71 -21.19
N TYR A 391 25.70 -8.38 -21.21
CA TYR A 391 26.77 -7.52 -21.69
C TYR A 391 27.19 -6.57 -20.56
N GLY A 392 28.49 -6.27 -20.47
CA GLY A 392 28.96 -5.18 -19.61
C GLY A 392 28.49 -3.83 -20.13
N ALA A 393 28.83 -2.77 -19.40
CA ALA A 393 28.53 -1.40 -19.80
C ALA A 393 29.78 -0.64 -20.24
N THR A 394 29.60 0.40 -21.07
CA THR A 394 30.59 1.44 -21.33
C THR A 394 29.90 2.79 -21.30
N ILE A 395 30.55 3.80 -20.72
CA ILE A 395 30.07 5.18 -20.71
C ILE A 395 30.76 5.98 -21.82
N LEU A 396 29.98 6.58 -22.70
CA LEU A 396 30.45 7.40 -23.81
C LEU A 396 30.91 8.78 -23.32
N GLY A 397 31.61 9.52 -24.18
CA GLY A 397 32.05 10.90 -23.89
C GLY A 397 30.90 11.88 -23.62
N THR A 398 29.67 11.51 -24.01
CA THR A 398 28.43 12.26 -23.74
C THR A 398 27.85 12.00 -22.34
N GLY A 399 28.35 11.00 -21.61
CA GLY A 399 27.75 10.50 -20.37
C GLY A 399 26.72 9.38 -20.57
N GLU A 400 26.44 8.98 -21.82
CA GLU A 400 25.50 7.90 -22.13
C GLU A 400 26.10 6.52 -21.85
N LEU A 401 25.34 5.63 -21.22
CA LEU A 401 25.67 4.22 -21.07
C LEU A 401 25.16 3.39 -22.25
N VAL A 402 26.04 2.55 -22.77
CA VAL A 402 25.74 1.58 -23.83
C VAL A 402 26.27 0.18 -23.46
N PRO A 403 25.70 -0.90 -24.03
CA PRO A 403 26.27 -2.24 -23.94
C PRO A 403 27.70 -2.29 -24.50
N SER A 404 28.55 -3.11 -23.88
CA SER A 404 29.95 -3.30 -24.31
C SER A 404 30.26 -4.77 -24.62
N THR A 405 31.10 -5.42 -23.82
CA THR A 405 31.57 -6.78 -24.04
C THR A 405 30.55 -7.80 -23.57
N PHE A 406 30.37 -8.87 -24.34
CA PHE A 406 29.60 -10.04 -23.89
C PHE A 406 30.27 -10.64 -22.66
N VAL A 407 29.49 -10.81 -21.60
CA VAL A 407 29.91 -11.45 -20.35
C VAL A 407 29.38 -12.87 -20.41
N ALA A 408 30.28 -13.83 -20.67
CA ALA A 408 29.90 -15.23 -20.63
C ALA A 408 29.38 -15.56 -19.22
N PRO A 409 28.21 -16.22 -19.10
CA PRO A 409 27.73 -16.65 -17.80
C PRO A 409 28.81 -17.54 -17.19
N GLU A 410 29.25 -17.22 -15.98
CA GLU A 410 30.33 -17.95 -15.33
C GLU A 410 30.01 -19.44 -15.32
N ALA A 411 31.02 -20.30 -15.49
CA ALA A 411 30.85 -21.74 -15.76
C ALA A 411 29.99 -22.49 -14.71
N SER A 412 29.79 -21.91 -13.51
CA SER A 412 28.85 -22.40 -12.50
C SER A 412 27.37 -22.29 -12.92
N THR A 413 27.00 -21.36 -13.80
CA THR A 413 25.63 -21.21 -14.34
C THR A 413 25.28 -22.37 -15.28
N TYR A 414 26.24 -22.90 -16.03
CA TYR A 414 26.04 -24.11 -16.84
C TYR A 414 25.84 -25.36 -15.96
N ALA A 415 26.42 -25.40 -14.76
CA ALA A 415 26.19 -26.51 -13.82
C ALA A 415 24.76 -26.47 -13.22
N PHE A 416 24.20 -25.29 -12.94
CA PHE A 416 22.82 -25.16 -12.46
C PHE A 416 21.78 -25.35 -13.58
N GLY A 417 22.05 -24.84 -14.79
CA GLY A 417 21.16 -25.01 -15.95
C GLY A 417 21.05 -26.46 -16.42
N CYS A 418 22.17 -27.19 -16.44
CA CYS A 418 22.17 -28.63 -16.76
C CYS A 418 21.49 -29.47 -15.65
N ALA A 419 21.66 -29.10 -14.37
CA ALA A 419 20.99 -29.80 -13.27
C ALA A 419 19.45 -29.59 -13.28
N LEU A 420 18.97 -28.38 -13.57
CA LEU A 420 17.52 -28.10 -13.69
C LEU A 420 16.91 -28.72 -14.96
N GLY A 421 17.66 -28.76 -16.07
CA GLY A 421 17.26 -29.47 -17.29
C GLY A 421 17.14 -30.98 -17.07
N ILE A 422 18.06 -31.60 -16.32
CA ILE A 422 17.99 -33.03 -16.00
C ILE A 422 16.83 -33.33 -15.02
N VAL A 423 16.56 -32.46 -14.04
CA VAL A 423 15.43 -32.64 -13.10
C VAL A 423 14.08 -32.48 -13.79
N THR A 424 13.93 -31.54 -14.72
CA THR A 424 12.68 -31.35 -15.48
C THR A 424 12.44 -32.48 -16.49
N ILE A 425 13.50 -32.96 -17.17
CA ILE A 425 13.43 -34.16 -18.03
C ILE A 425 13.13 -35.42 -17.20
N ALA A 426 13.75 -35.59 -16.03
CA ALA A 426 13.47 -36.73 -15.15
C ALA A 426 12.06 -36.70 -14.56
N TRP A 427 11.54 -35.52 -14.21
CA TRP A 427 10.16 -35.33 -13.74
C TRP A 427 9.14 -35.64 -14.84
N GLU A 428 9.39 -35.19 -16.08
CA GLU A 428 8.53 -35.47 -17.23
C GLU A 428 8.58 -36.97 -17.63
N ILE A 429 9.74 -37.63 -17.54
CA ILE A 429 9.85 -39.09 -17.75
C ILE A 429 9.09 -39.87 -16.66
N ARG A 430 9.17 -39.44 -15.39
CA ARG A 430 8.43 -40.07 -14.29
C ARG A 430 6.92 -39.91 -14.45
N ARG A 431 6.45 -38.71 -14.82
CA ARG A 431 5.04 -38.41 -15.12
C ARG A 431 4.48 -39.24 -16.27
N ARG A 432 5.29 -39.56 -17.29
CA ARG A 432 4.89 -40.42 -18.42
C ARG A 432 4.83 -41.90 -18.06
N ARG A 433 5.69 -42.38 -17.16
CA ARG A 433 5.64 -43.77 -16.67
C ARG A 433 4.42 -44.05 -15.79
N GLU A 434 3.96 -43.07 -15.00
CA GLU A 434 2.73 -43.22 -14.20
C GLU A 434 1.45 -43.21 -15.04
N ARG A 435 1.48 -42.63 -16.25
CA ARG A 435 0.37 -42.69 -17.22
C ARG A 435 0.35 -43.95 -18.08
N TYR A 436 1.40 -44.76 -18.04
CA TYR A 436 1.46 -46.04 -18.73
C TYR A 436 1.55 -47.18 -17.71
N ASN A 437 0.41 -47.48 -17.09
CA ASN A 437 0.21 -48.72 -16.35
C ASN A 437 -0.75 -49.63 -17.14
N PRO A 438 -0.26 -50.43 -18.11
CA PRO A 438 -1.09 -51.46 -18.71
C PRO A 438 -1.16 -52.66 -17.76
N LYS A 439 -2.18 -52.68 -16.90
CA LYS A 439 -2.72 -53.92 -16.34
C LYS A 439 -4.15 -54.05 -16.88
N ALA A 440 -4.28 -54.74 -18.02
CA ALA A 440 -4.56 -56.17 -18.09
C ALA A 440 -6.05 -56.43 -17.86
N GLU A 441 -6.83 -56.28 -18.94
CA GLU A 441 -8.04 -57.07 -19.14
C GLU A 441 -7.60 -58.55 -19.20
N THR A 442 -8.04 -59.36 -18.25
CA THR A 442 -8.05 -60.82 -18.39
C THR A 442 -9.39 -61.25 -19.00
N PRO A 443 -9.41 -61.98 -20.12
CA PRO A 443 -10.61 -62.60 -20.65
C PRO A 443 -10.86 -63.98 -20.02
N ALA A 444 -12.15 -64.36 -20.04
CA ALA A 444 -12.77 -65.64 -19.68
C ALA A 444 -12.90 -65.96 -18.18
#